data_AF-A0A317UBL4-F1
#
_entry.id   AF-A0A317UBL4-F1
#
_cell.length_a   1.000
_cell.length_b   1.000
_cell.length_c   1.000
_cell.angle_alpha   90.00
_cell.angle_beta   90.00
_cell.angle_gamma   90.00
#
_symmetry.space_group_name_H-M   'P 1'
#
loop_
_entity.id
_entity.type
_entity.pdbx_description
1 polymer ?
#
loop_
_entity_poly.entity_id
_entity_poly.type
_entity_poly.pdbx_seq_one_letter_code
_entity_poly.pdbx_strand_id
1 'polypeptide(L)'
;MEYTKTVTVKRTYNVEFFPDAFDCTVGEFIQQRERLGIPTQGFKTCFICGRHLAMNRIPIVISVSGKGNRFACDKCYEKSQREKEHEKTEL
;
A
#
# COMPACT_ATOMS: atom_id res chain seq x y z
N MET A 1 32.91 -15.69 20.63
CA MET A 1 32.19 -14.40 20.76
C MET A 1 31.37 -14.24 19.48
N GLU A 2 30.05 -14.43 19.56
CA GLU A 2 29.16 -14.22 18.41
C GLU A 2 28.83 -12.74 18.30
N TYR A 3 28.94 -12.19 17.09
CA TYR A 3 28.55 -10.82 16.78
C TYR A 3 27.46 -10.84 15.72
N THR A 4 26.31 -10.25 16.03
CA THR A 4 25.21 -10.10 15.07
C THR A 4 25.38 -8.80 14.31
N LYS A 5 25.56 -8.87 12.99
CA LYS A 5 25.64 -7.68 12.11
C LYS A 5 24.27 -7.42 11.48
N THR A 6 23.63 -6.33 11.88
CA THR A 6 22.37 -5.89 11.26
C THR A 6 22.65 -5.15 9.96
N VAL A 7 22.14 -5.65 8.83
CA VAL A 7 22.26 -4.99 7.51
C VAL A 7 20.93 -4.32 7.17
N THR A 8 20.94 -3.00 6.97
CA THR A 8 19.77 -2.26 6.50
C THR A 8 19.83 -2.14 4.98
N VAL A 9 18.83 -2.68 4.28
CA VAL A 9 18.71 -2.57 2.82
C VAL A 9 17.68 -1.50 2.49
N LYS A 10 18.09 -0.42 1.81
CA LYS A 10 17.16 0.55 1.22
C LYS A 10 16.65 0.01 -0.12
N ARG A 11 15.34 0.07 -0.33
CA ARG A 11 14.71 -0.29 -1.60
C ARG A 11 13.82 0.86 -2.04
N THR A 12 13.95 1.24 -3.30
CA THR A 12 13.10 2.24 -3.94
C THR A 12 12.06 1.51 -4.78
N TYR A 13 10.83 1.99 -4.72
CA TYR A 13 9.70 1.44 -5.46
C TYR A 13 9.02 2.55 -6.24
N ASN A 14 8.61 2.25 -7.47
CA ASN A 14 7.67 3.08 -8.20
C ASN A 14 6.26 2.67 -7.78
N VAL A 15 5.43 3.66 -7.45
CA VAL A 15 4.10 3.45 -6.90
C VAL A 15 3.09 4.27 -7.69
N GLU A 16 2.09 3.58 -8.24
CA GLU A 16 0.96 4.20 -8.94
C GLU A 16 -0.33 3.97 -8.15
N PHE A 17 -1.20 4.99 -8.08
CA PHE A 17 -2.42 4.99 -7.27
C PHE A 17 -3.67 4.82 -8.15
N PHE A 18 -4.60 3.98 -7.69
CA PHE A 18 -5.89 3.67 -8.31
C PHE A 18 -6.99 3.69 -7.21
N PRO A 19 -7.47 4.88 -6.81
CA PRO A 19 -8.39 5.05 -5.67
C PRO A 19 -9.75 4.36 -5.83
N ASP A 20 -10.21 4.19 -7.07
CA ASP A 20 -11.55 3.66 -7.38
C ASP A 20 -11.52 2.30 -8.09
N ALA A 21 -10.40 1.57 -7.97
CA ALA A 21 -10.24 0.30 -8.65
C ALA A 21 -11.14 -0.81 -8.08
N PHE A 22 -11.56 -0.69 -6.82
CA PHE A 22 -12.29 -1.70 -6.06
C PHE A 22 -13.61 -1.15 -5.51
N ASP A 23 -14.61 -2.03 -5.43
CA ASP A 23 -15.94 -1.77 -4.88
C ASP A 23 -16.20 -2.51 -3.54
N CYS A 24 -15.23 -3.26 -3.03
CA CYS A 24 -15.31 -3.98 -1.76
C CYS A 24 -14.39 -3.39 -0.69
N THR A 25 -14.75 -3.65 0.57
CA THR A 25 -13.97 -3.25 1.73
C THR A 25 -12.70 -4.10 1.88
N VAL A 26 -11.72 -3.58 2.62
CA VAL A 26 -10.51 -4.32 3.00
C VAL A 26 -10.84 -5.66 3.66
N GLY A 27 -11.86 -5.69 4.53
CA GLY A 27 -12.30 -6.87 5.25
C GLY A 27 -12.89 -7.93 4.32
N GLU A 28 -13.77 -7.53 3.40
CA GLU A 28 -14.34 -8.44 2.39
C GLU A 28 -13.25 -9.04 1.50
N PHE A 29 -12.32 -8.21 1.02
CA PHE A 29 -11.19 -8.68 0.21
C PHE A 29 -10.31 -9.69 0.96
N ILE A 30 -9.98 -9.40 2.22
CA ILE A 30 -9.18 -10.31 3.06
C ILE A 30 -9.94 -11.61 3.28
N GLN A 31 -11.23 -11.55 3.62
CA GLN A 31 -12.03 -12.74 3.87
C GLN A 31 -12.12 -13.64 2.63
N GLN A 32 -12.32 -13.05 1.44
CA GLN A 32 -12.33 -13.81 0.19
C GLN A 32 -11.00 -14.52 -0.06
N ARG A 33 -9.87 -13.84 0.16
CA ARG A 33 -8.54 -14.46 -0.01
C ARG A 33 -8.25 -15.53 1.01
N GLU A 34 -8.61 -15.32 2.28
CA GLU A 34 -8.45 -16.30 3.35
C GLU A 34 -9.26 -17.57 3.05
N ARG A 35 -10.49 -17.45 2.52
CA ARG A 35 -11.29 -18.59 2.04
C ARG A 35 -10.61 -19.38 0.92
N LEU A 36 -9.84 -18.70 0.08
CA LEU A 36 -9.09 -19.31 -1.03
C LEU A 36 -7.68 -19.76 -0.62
N GLY A 37 -7.29 -19.63 0.65
CA GLY A 37 -5.93 -19.96 1.12
C GLY A 37 -4.84 -19.04 0.56
N ILE A 38 -5.20 -17.85 0.07
CA ILE A 38 -4.27 -16.92 -0.57
C ILE A 38 -3.72 -15.93 0.48
N PRO A 39 -2.40 -15.64 0.51
CA PRO A 39 -1.82 -14.71 1.47
C PRO A 39 -2.46 -13.31 1.47
N THR A 40 -2.72 -12.78 2.67
CA THR A 40 -3.37 -11.48 2.90
C THR A 40 -2.50 -10.44 3.60
N GLN A 41 -1.30 -10.83 4.07
CA GLN A 41 -0.43 -9.96 4.88
C GLN A 41 -0.12 -8.61 4.21
N GLY A 42 0.08 -8.60 2.89
CA GLY A 42 0.37 -7.39 2.12
C GLY A 42 -0.80 -6.40 2.00
N PHE A 43 -1.98 -6.74 2.50
CA PHE A 43 -3.21 -5.96 2.32
C PHE A 43 -3.82 -5.47 3.64
N LYS A 44 -3.29 -5.91 4.79
CA LYS A 44 -3.76 -5.49 6.12
C LYS A 44 -3.22 -4.11 6.54
N THR A 45 -2.17 -3.63 5.87
CA THR A 45 -1.47 -2.39 6.18
C THR A 45 -1.26 -1.56 4.94
N CYS A 46 -1.23 -0.23 5.09
CA CYS A 46 -0.77 0.67 4.05
C CYS A 46 0.69 0.34 3.69
N PHE A 47 0.95 0.04 2.43
CA PHE A 47 2.30 -0.32 1.97
C PHE A 47 3.32 0.81 2.18
N ILE A 48 2.88 2.08 2.09
CA ILE A 48 3.75 3.26 2.13
C ILE A 48 4.16 3.62 3.56
N CYS A 49 3.21 3.63 4.50
CA CYS A 49 3.45 4.09 5.88
C CYS A 49 3.31 3.00 6.95
N GLY A 50 2.99 1.76 6.58
CA GLY A 50 2.86 0.62 7.50
C GLY A 50 1.63 0.63 8.40
N ARG A 51 0.83 1.70 8.42
CA ARG A 51 -0.37 1.79 9.26
C ARG A 51 -1.40 0.72 8.91
N HIS A 52 -2.00 0.12 9.93
CA HIS A 52 -3.14 -0.77 9.75
C HIS A 52 -4.30 -0.06 9.06
N LEU A 53 -4.91 -0.75 8.10
CA LEU A 53 -6.09 -0.26 7.42
C LEU A 53 -7.34 -0.72 8.19
N ALA A 54 -8.34 0.15 8.28
CA ALA A 54 -9.64 -0.23 8.80
C ALA A 54 -10.28 -1.31 7.89
N MET A 55 -10.97 -2.28 8.46
CA MET A 55 -11.54 -3.39 7.68
C MET A 55 -12.79 -2.99 6.91
N ASN A 56 -13.53 -2.00 7.37
CA ASN A 56 -14.80 -1.55 6.81
C ASN A 56 -14.69 -0.43 5.77
N ARG A 57 -13.48 -0.08 5.35
CA ARG A 57 -13.26 0.94 4.30
C ARG A 57 -12.96 0.29 2.96
N ILE A 58 -13.29 1.01 1.89
CA ILE A 58 -12.75 0.73 0.56
C ILE A 58 -11.25 1.10 0.55
N PRO A 59 -10.36 0.19 0.12
CA PRO A 59 -8.94 0.49 0.03
C PRO A 59 -8.63 1.35 -1.18
N ILE A 60 -7.57 2.16 -1.07
CA ILE A 60 -6.94 2.74 -2.26
C ILE A 60 -5.97 1.70 -2.80
N VAL A 61 -6.19 1.23 -4.01
CA VAL A 61 -5.29 0.26 -4.65
C VAL A 61 -4.06 0.98 -5.15
N ILE A 62 -2.90 0.36 -4.97
CA ILE A 62 -1.64 0.82 -5.57
C ILE A 62 -0.96 -0.32 -6.33
N SER A 63 -0.33 0.00 -7.45
CA SER A 63 0.62 -0.89 -8.13
C SER A 63 2.03 -0.56 -7.64
N VAL A 64 2.78 -1.57 -7.19
CA VAL A 64 4.14 -1.41 -6.67
C VAL A 64 5.11 -2.23 -7.51
N SER A 65 6.13 -1.58 -8.07
CA SER A 65 7.13 -2.24 -8.91
C SER A 65 7.81 -3.42 -8.17
N GLY A 66 7.84 -4.58 -8.82
CA GLY A 66 8.42 -5.81 -8.25
C GLY A 66 7.67 -6.41 -7.05
N LYS A 67 6.48 -5.91 -6.71
CA LYS A 67 5.63 -6.43 -5.62
C LYS A 67 4.19 -6.72 -6.03
N GLY A 68 3.70 -6.06 -7.08
CA GLY A 68 2.31 -6.14 -7.53
C GLY A 68 1.38 -5.28 -6.67
N ASN A 69 0.08 -5.57 -6.75
CA ASN A 69 -0.95 -4.73 -6.13
C ASN A 69 -0.90 -4.77 -4.60
N ARG A 70 -1.04 -3.61 -3.97
CA ARG A 70 -1.12 -3.41 -2.52
C ARG A 70 -2.18 -2.37 -2.18
N PHE A 71 -2.41 -2.13 -0.90
CA PHE A 71 -3.32 -1.07 -0.45
C PHE A 71 -2.56 0.10 0.18
N ALA A 72 -3.13 1.30 0.03
CA ALA A 72 -2.68 2.54 0.65
C ALA A 72 -3.79 3.17 1.51
N CYS A 73 -3.39 4.07 2.41
CA CYS A 73 -4.33 4.88 3.18
C CYS A 73 -4.53 6.26 2.53
N ASP A 74 -5.64 6.92 2.88
CA ASP A 74 -6.03 8.22 2.32
C ASP A 74 -4.94 9.27 2.51
N LYS A 75 -4.33 9.31 3.70
CA LYS A 75 -3.24 10.25 4.00
C LYS A 75 -2.06 10.14 3.05
N CYS A 76 -1.71 8.91 2.62
CA CYS A 76 -0.62 8.72 1.65
C CYS A 76 -1.05 9.06 0.23
N TYR A 77 -2.32 8.84 -0.11
CA TYR A 77 -2.88 9.23 -1.40
C TYR A 77 -3.02 10.75 -1.53
N GLU A 78 -3.60 11.43 -0.56
CA GLU A 78 -3.71 12.90 -0.52
C GLU A 78 -2.34 13.56 -0.60
N LYS A 79 -1.34 12.99 0.10
CA LYS A 79 0.05 13.48 0.01
C LYS A 79 0.59 13.37 -1.41
N SER A 80 0.35 12.24 -2.10
CA SER A 80 0.81 12.08 -3.48
C SER A 80 0.08 12.99 -4.47
N GLN A 81 -1.19 13.35 -4.20
CA GLN A 81 -1.90 14.33 -5.03
C GLN A 81 -1.30 15.73 -4.87
N ARG A 82 -1.03 16.17 -3.63
CA ARG A 82 -0.39 17.48 -3.37
C ARG A 82 0.99 17.57 -4.02
N GLU A 83 1.80 16.52 -3.94
CA GLU A 83 3.12 16.49 -4.59
C GLU A 83 3.01 16.62 -6.12
N LYS A 84 2.03 15.97 -6.75
CA LYS A 84 1.77 16.11 -8.19
C LYS A 84 1.28 17.51 -8.58
N GLU A 85 0.49 18.16 -7.73
CA GLU A 85 0.03 19.54 -7.97
C GLU A 85 1.18 20.54 -7.88
N HIS A 86 2.06 20.38 -6.89
CA HIS A 86 3.26 21.20 -6.75
C HIS A 86 4.19 21.07 -7.97
N GLU A 87 4.44 19.84 -8.44
CA GLU A 87 5.29 19.60 -9.62
C GLU A 87 4.73 20.27 -10.90
N LYS A 88 3.40 20.36 -11.03
CA LYS A 88 2.74 21.06 -12.15
C LYS A 88 2.81 22.58 -12.06
N THR A 89 3.00 23.14 -10.86
CA THR A 89 2.99 24.59 -10.63
C THR A 89 4.39 25.20 -10.76
N GLU A 90 5.43 24.37 -10.71
CA GLU A 90 6.85 24.76 -10.87
C GLU A 90 7.35 24.63 -12.33
N LEU A 91 6.47 24.29 -13.26
CA LEU A 91 6.70 24.21 -14.72
C LEU A 91 6.05 25.41 -15.43
#